data_AF-A0A8H9F8E8-F1
#
_entry.id   AF-A0A8H9F8E8-F1
#
_cell.length_a   1.000
_cell.length_b   1.000
_cell.length_c   1.000
_cell.angle_alpha   90.00
_cell.angle_beta   90.00
_cell.angle_gamma   90.00
#
_symmetry.space_group_name_H-M   'P 1'
#
loop_
_entity.id
_entity.type
_entity.pdbx_description
1 polymer ?
#
loop_
_entity_poly.entity_id
_entity_poly.type
_entity_poly.pdbx_seq_one_letter_code
_entity_poly.pdbx_strand_id
1 'polypeptide(L)'
;MKVLESEDIDMGKYDQLWQYIKDNKTGDFELSFDEIEKAAGLPIDHSFLRYKKELPDYGFEVKKFHSRTRQLSFINYRGRTWHTILKKKKSSFIVQAKSLN
;
A
#
# COMPACT_ATOMS: atom_id res chain seq x y z
N MET A 1 -4.79 10.35 -28.95
CA MET A 1 -5.00 9.96 -27.53
C MET A 1 -3.64 9.96 -26.88
N LYS A 2 -3.42 10.81 -25.87
CA LYS A 2 -2.10 11.04 -25.27
C LYS A 2 -1.75 9.81 -24.42
N VAL A 3 -0.83 9.01 -24.91
CA VAL A 3 -0.19 7.92 -24.17
C VAL A 3 0.52 8.59 -23.00
N LEU A 4 0.07 8.30 -21.78
CA LEU A 4 0.61 8.91 -20.57
C LEU A 4 2.06 8.44 -20.40
N GLU A 5 2.95 9.42 -20.28
CA GLU A 5 4.34 9.27 -19.86
C GLU A 5 4.37 8.52 -18.52
N SER A 6 4.68 7.23 -18.57
CA SER A 6 5.05 6.43 -17.42
C SER A 6 6.52 6.71 -17.10
N GLU A 7 6.77 7.67 -16.21
CA GLU A 7 8.04 7.73 -15.50
C GLU A 7 8.10 6.51 -14.56
N ASP A 8 9.07 5.64 -14.83
CA ASP A 8 9.30 4.36 -14.17
C ASP A 8 9.57 4.51 -12.67
N ILE A 9 8.49 4.51 -11.88
CA ILE A 9 8.51 3.99 -10.51
C ILE A 9 8.16 2.51 -10.66
N ASP A 10 9.10 1.62 -10.36
CA ASP A 10 8.93 0.16 -10.36
C ASP A 10 7.53 -0.23 -9.84
N MET A 11 6.60 -0.49 -10.77
CA MET A 11 5.21 -0.74 -10.43
C MET A 11 5.17 -2.10 -9.75
N GLY A 12 5.09 -2.08 -8.42
CA GLY A 12 5.08 -3.28 -7.60
C GLY A 12 3.98 -4.25 -8.03
N LYS A 13 4.17 -5.54 -7.75
CA LYS A 13 3.26 -6.64 -8.13
C LYS A 13 1.77 -6.39 -7.83
N TYR A 14 1.45 -5.51 -6.88
CA TYR A 14 0.10 -5.19 -6.42
C TYR A 14 -0.33 -3.75 -6.68
N ASP A 15 0.33 -3.04 -7.59
CA ASP A 15 0.07 -1.63 -7.86
C ASP A 15 -1.39 -1.35 -8.24
N GLN A 16 -1.94 -2.14 -9.16
CA GLN A 16 -3.33 -2.04 -9.61
C GLN A 16 -4.32 -2.19 -8.45
N LEU A 17 -4.04 -3.09 -7.51
CA LEU A 17 -4.84 -3.27 -6.30
C LEU A 17 -4.77 -2.03 -5.40
N TRP A 18 -3.58 -1.45 -5.22
CA TRP A 18 -3.39 -0.26 -4.39
C TRP A 18 -4.07 0.96 -4.97
N GLN A 19 -3.99 1.14 -6.30
CA GLN A 19 -4.69 2.20 -7.01
C GLN A 19 -6.21 2.02 -6.91
N TYR A 20 -6.72 0.79 -7.07
CA TYR A 20 -8.13 0.47 -6.85
C TYR A 20 -8.59 0.86 -5.44
N ILE A 21 -7.82 0.50 -4.40
CA ILE A 21 -8.13 0.87 -3.01
C ILE A 21 -8.15 2.39 -2.85
N LYS A 22 -7.18 3.10 -3.42
CA LYS A 22 -7.05 4.56 -3.31
C LYS A 22 -8.21 5.31 -3.94
N ASP A 23 -8.73 4.80 -5.05
CA ASP A 23 -9.79 5.45 -5.82
C ASP A 23 -11.19 5.06 -5.32
N ASN A 24 -11.35 3.84 -4.78
CA ASN A 24 -12.67 3.31 -4.39
C ASN A 24 -12.93 3.33 -2.88
N LYS A 25 -11.91 3.56 -2.03
CA LYS A 25 -12.05 3.55 -0.57
C LYS A 25 -11.72 4.91 0.03
N THR A 26 -12.59 5.37 0.94
CA THR A 26 -12.48 6.66 1.61
C THR A 26 -12.66 6.49 3.12
N GLY A 27 -11.70 5.85 3.78
CA GLY A 27 -11.74 5.59 5.22
C GLY A 27 -11.07 4.28 5.61
N ASP A 28 -11.23 3.91 6.88
CA ASP A 28 -10.83 2.59 7.37
C ASP A 28 -11.82 1.54 6.85
N PHE A 29 -11.31 0.42 6.35
CA PHE A 29 -12.14 -0.66 5.80
C PHE A 29 -11.47 -2.01 6.00
N GLU A 30 -12.20 -3.08 5.73
CA GLU A 30 -11.66 -4.44 5.74
C GLU A 30 -11.85 -5.07 4.35
N LEU A 31 -10.89 -5.90 3.93
CA LEU A 31 -11.01 -6.74 2.74
C LEU A 31 -10.62 -8.18 3.07
N SER A 32 -11.40 -9.11 2.55
CA SER A 32 -11.06 -10.55 2.54
C SER A 32 -10.02 -10.87 1.48
N PHE A 33 -9.27 -11.96 1.66
CA PHE A 33 -8.32 -12.43 0.64
C PHE A 33 -8.99 -12.62 -0.73
N ASP A 34 -10.22 -13.14 -0.76
CA ASP A 34 -10.97 -13.36 -2.00
C ASP A 34 -11.32 -12.04 -2.71
N GLU A 35 -11.66 -10.98 -1.97
CA GLU A 35 -11.90 -9.64 -2.54
C GLU A 35 -10.60 -9.01 -3.04
N ILE A 36 -9.50 -9.21 -2.33
CA ILE A 36 -8.19 -8.70 -2.73
C ILE A 36 -7.73 -9.42 -4.00
N GLU A 37 -7.93 -10.74 -4.13
CA GLU A 37 -7.63 -11.50 -5.35
C GLU A 37 -8.45 -11.00 -6.54
N LYS A 38 -9.75 -10.74 -6.33
CA LYS A 38 -10.62 -10.17 -7.36
C LYS A 38 -10.19 -8.76 -7.77
N ALA A 39 -9.82 -7.91 -6.81
CA ALA A 39 -9.37 -6.55 -7.09
C ALA A 39 -7.97 -6.51 -7.75
N ALA A 40 -7.08 -7.42 -7.36
CA ALA A 40 -5.76 -7.56 -7.96
C ALA A 40 -5.82 -8.25 -9.35
N GLY A 41 -6.85 -9.06 -9.61
CA GLY A 41 -6.98 -9.84 -10.84
C GLY A 41 -5.98 -10.99 -10.95
N LEU A 42 -5.35 -11.39 -9.84
CA LEU A 42 -4.34 -12.43 -9.78
C LEU A 42 -4.38 -13.18 -8.44
N PRO A 43 -4.01 -14.47 -8.42
CA PRO A 43 -4.02 -15.27 -7.19
C PRO A 43 -3.01 -14.72 -6.18
N ILE A 44 -3.43 -14.63 -4.93
CA ILE A 44 -2.67 -14.02 -3.85
C ILE A 44 -2.10 -15.10 -2.95
N ASP A 45 -0.78 -15.09 -2.83
CA ASP A 45 -0.04 -16.00 -1.97
C ASP A 45 0.28 -15.36 -0.61
N HIS A 46 0.75 -16.17 0.34
CA HIS A 46 1.18 -15.76 1.67
C HIS A 46 2.27 -14.68 1.64
N SER A 47 3.01 -14.59 0.53
CA SER A 47 3.96 -13.51 0.25
C SER A 47 3.33 -12.11 0.13
N PHE A 48 2.01 -12.00 -0.03
CA PHE A 48 1.27 -10.73 -0.12
C PHE A 48 1.55 -9.77 1.04
N LEU A 49 1.64 -10.29 2.26
CA LEU A 49 1.89 -9.46 3.45
C LEU A 49 3.26 -8.78 3.42
N ARG A 50 4.18 -9.17 2.52
CA ARG A 50 5.46 -8.49 2.29
C ARG A 50 5.29 -7.19 1.49
N TYR A 51 4.23 -7.08 0.70
CA TYR A 51 3.96 -5.94 -0.19
C TYR A 51 3.14 -4.83 0.48
N LYS A 52 2.59 -5.07 1.68
CA LYS A 52 1.90 -4.04 2.48
C LYS A 52 2.76 -2.80 2.77
N LYS A 53 4.08 -2.88 2.59
CA LYS A 53 5.04 -1.78 2.71
C LYS A 53 4.83 -0.68 1.66
N GLU A 54 4.13 -0.96 0.56
CA GLU A 54 3.85 -0.04 -0.55
C GLU A 54 2.57 0.77 -0.32
N LEU A 55 1.60 0.25 0.44
CA LEU A 55 0.34 0.93 0.79
C LEU A 55 0.49 2.37 1.33
N PRO A 56 1.54 2.72 2.12
CA PRO A 56 1.74 4.09 2.57
C PRO A 56 1.87 5.11 1.45
N ASP A 57 2.39 4.73 0.28
CA ASP A 57 2.48 5.61 -0.89
C ASP A 57 1.10 5.91 -1.50
N TYR A 58 0.12 5.03 -1.23
CA TYR A 58 -1.29 5.17 -1.62
C TYR A 58 -2.15 5.82 -0.52
N GLY A 59 -1.56 6.11 0.64
CA GLY A 59 -2.25 6.73 1.76
C GLY A 59 -3.04 5.75 2.63
N PHE A 60 -2.61 4.48 2.68
CA PHE A 60 -3.20 3.43 3.52
C PHE A 60 -2.12 2.60 4.25
N GLU A 61 -2.54 1.81 5.23
CA GLU A 61 -1.69 0.77 5.84
C GLU A 61 -2.56 -0.42 6.29
N VAL A 62 -2.01 -1.64 6.26
CA VAL A 62 -2.63 -2.81 6.91
C VAL A 62 -2.32 -2.79 8.41
N LYS A 63 -3.37 -2.66 9.24
CA LYS A 63 -3.25 -2.63 10.70
C LYS A 63 -3.32 -4.02 11.33
N LYS A 64 -4.22 -4.88 10.85
CA LYS A 64 -4.48 -6.19 11.46
C LYS A 64 -4.86 -7.23 10.42
N PHE A 65 -4.45 -8.48 10.68
CA PHE A 65 -4.94 -9.66 9.99
C PHE A 65 -5.85 -10.45 10.91
N HIS A 66 -7.09 -10.68 10.47
CA HIS A 66 -8.05 -11.55 11.12
C HIS A 66 -7.96 -12.93 10.49
N SER A 67 -7.25 -13.85 11.15
CA SER A 67 -7.06 -15.22 10.66
C SER A 67 -8.35 -16.02 10.57
N ARG A 68 -9.27 -15.84 11.53
CA ARG A 68 -10.55 -16.57 11.59
C ARG A 68 -11.49 -16.24 10.43
N THR A 69 -11.48 -14.98 9.99
CA THR A 69 -12.30 -14.50 8.86
C THR A 69 -11.51 -14.34 7.56
N ARG A 70 -10.19 -14.56 7.61
CA ARG A 70 -9.24 -14.33 6.49
C ARG A 70 -9.40 -12.93 5.89
N GLN A 71 -9.43 -11.91 6.76
CA GLN A 71 -9.59 -10.49 6.38
C GLN A 71 -8.42 -9.63 6.87
N LEU A 72 -8.17 -8.54 6.15
CA LEU A 72 -7.18 -7.52 6.49
C LEU A 72 -7.89 -6.19 6.76
N SER A 73 -7.57 -5.57 7.89
CA SER A 73 -8.06 -4.24 8.24
C SER A 73 -7.08 -3.19 7.73
N PHE A 74 -7.57 -2.29 6.89
CA PHE A 74 -6.85 -1.17 6.30
C PHE A 74 -7.24 0.13 7.00
N ILE A 75 -6.23 0.94 7.32
CA ILE A 75 -6.44 2.29 7.85
C ILE A 75 -6.07 3.33 6.82
N ASN A 76 -6.90 4.36 6.70
CA ASN A 76 -6.65 5.50 5.83
C ASN A 76 -6.14 6.67 6.67
N TYR A 77 -5.05 7.33 6.27
CA TYR A 77 -4.59 8.51 7.03
C TYR A 77 -4.89 9.86 6.36
N ARG A 78 -5.84 9.94 5.41
CA ARG A 78 -6.23 11.20 4.74
C ARG A 78 -6.74 12.30 5.70
N GLY A 79 -6.77 12.07 7.02
CA GLY A 79 -6.97 13.09 8.06
C GLY A 79 -5.72 13.55 8.84
N ARG A 80 -4.53 12.94 8.65
CA ARG A 80 -3.28 13.30 9.37
C ARG A 80 -2.10 13.40 8.40
N THR A 81 -1.81 14.61 7.92
CA THR A 81 -0.57 15.06 7.25
C THR A 81 0.38 13.95 6.73
N TRP A 82 -0.10 13.13 5.80
CA TRP A 82 0.68 12.04 5.17
C TRP A 82 2.01 12.50 4.57
N HIS A 83 2.02 13.70 3.98
CA HIS A 83 3.20 14.34 3.43
C HIS A 83 4.32 14.51 4.50
N THR A 84 3.96 14.80 5.75
CA THR A 84 4.92 14.98 6.85
C THR A 84 5.50 13.65 7.32
N ILE A 85 4.67 12.60 7.37
CA ILE A 85 5.07 11.25 7.80
C ILE A 85 6.04 10.62 6.79
N LEU A 86 5.73 10.74 5.49
CA LEU A 86 6.57 10.20 4.42
C LEU A 86 7.92 10.94 4.34
N LYS A 87 7.94 12.27 4.50
CA LYS A 87 9.21 13.03 4.58
C LYS A 87 10.05 12.63 5.79
N LYS A 88 9.45 12.39 6.97
CA LYS A 88 10.18 11.90 8.15
C LYS A 88 10.74 10.48 7.97
N LYS A 89 9.96 9.54 7.43
CA LYS A 89 10.42 8.16 7.21
C LYS A 89 11.53 8.08 6.14
N LYS A 90 11.39 8.78 5.00
CA LYS A 90 12.45 8.83 3.97
C LYS A 90 13.71 9.54 4.48
N SER A 91 13.58 10.63 5.23
CA SER A 91 14.72 11.33 5.83
C SER A 91 15.49 10.45 6.84
N SER A 92 14.79 9.71 7.71
CA SER A 92 15.43 8.80 8.67
C SER A 92 16.16 7.64 7.98
N PHE A 93 15.59 7.07 6.92
CA PHE A 93 16.24 6.00 6.15
C PHE A 93 17.51 6.48 5.44
N ILE A 94 17.49 7.67 4.84
CA ILE A 94 18.67 8.27 4.19
C ILE A 94 19.75 8.59 5.23
N VAL A 95 19.38 9.06 6.42
CA VAL A 95 20.33 9.33 7.51
C VAL A 95 20.96 8.02 8.04
N GLN A 96 20.18 6.94 8.19
CA GLN A 96 20.72 5.65 8.63
C GLN A 96 21.63 4.99 7.59
N ALA A 97 21.30 5.09 6.30
CA ALA A 97 22.11 4.52 5.22
C ALA A 97 23.47 5.23 5.05
N LYS A 98 23.55 6.52 5.39
CA LYS A 98 24.82 7.29 5.36
C LYS A 98 25.73 7.05 6.55
N SER A 99 25.22 6.49 7.65
CA SER A 99 26.00 6.21 8.88
C SER A 99 26.72 4.84 8.84
N LEU A 100 26.58 4.08 7.76
CA LEU A 100 27.18 2.75 7.57
C LEU A 100 28.29 2.74 6.51
N ASN A 101 28.79 3.90 6.09
CA ASN A 101 29.90 4.02 5.14
C ASN A 101 31.02 4.91 5.68
#